data_AF-A0A150V2M1-F1
#
_entry.id   AF-A0A150V2M1-F1
#
_cell.length_a   1.000
_cell.length_b   1.000
_cell.length_c   1.000
_cell.angle_alpha   90.00
_cell.angle_beta   90.00
_cell.angle_gamma   90.00
#
_symmetry.space_group_name_H-M   'P 1'
#
loop_
_entity.id
_entity.type
_entity.pdbx_description
1 polymer ?
#
loop_
_entity_poly.entity_id
_entity_poly.type
_entity_poly.pdbx_seq_one_letter_code
_entity_poly.pdbx_strand_id
1 'polypeptide(L)'
;MKDLETWHSWGMSYLKYDNCYIPADNITQENMFGRYTRMSDAIAAFAAKIHRPPFIFYLCEWGWQQPWIWGRRISQGWRIDGDIKPYWSAIASIIDQASFQYWASDFYGRNDMDILEVGNTGQGTPPGNLTYEESKTHFTAWALMKSPLIIGTDLTNATQETIDILGNRDLIKINQDPHVGESISPFRWGVNPDYVSNPDHPAEYWSGNSSYGVVFMIINSQNTEQTMFFNLTESWAIRAGRQYSVYDMWTHTYEGVAVWNLTFSLPPHGVRALLLNDAGPQPANLDGTCAFYYQCSV
;
A
#
# COMPACT_ATOMS: atom_id res chain seq x y z
N MET A 1 -16.25 -26.62 10.32
CA MET A 1 -15.49 -27.16 11.48
C MET A 1 -14.49 -28.25 11.09
N LYS A 2 -14.89 -29.30 10.34
CA LYS A 2 -13.98 -30.38 9.90
C LYS A 2 -12.68 -29.87 9.24
N ASP A 3 -12.79 -28.87 8.36
CA ASP A 3 -11.63 -28.31 7.67
C ASP A 3 -10.67 -27.59 8.63
N LEU A 4 -11.20 -26.77 9.56
CA LEU A 4 -10.39 -26.09 10.58
C LEU A 4 -9.65 -27.07 11.49
N GLU A 5 -10.29 -28.17 11.90
CA GLU A 5 -9.64 -29.24 12.68
C GLU A 5 -8.49 -29.88 11.89
N THR A 6 -8.70 -30.09 10.60
CA THR A 6 -7.71 -30.68 9.69
C THR A 6 -6.52 -29.72 9.51
N TRP A 7 -6.76 -28.47 9.13
CA TRP A 7 -5.71 -27.47 8.93
C TRP A 7 -4.94 -27.18 10.22
N HIS A 8 -5.63 -27.16 11.37
CA HIS A 8 -4.97 -27.01 12.66
C HIS A 8 -4.06 -28.21 12.98
N SER A 9 -4.47 -29.44 12.67
CA SER A 9 -3.63 -30.63 12.86
C SER A 9 -2.35 -30.61 12.01
N TRP A 10 -2.36 -29.86 10.89
CA TRP A 10 -1.20 -29.62 10.04
C TRP A 10 -0.34 -28.43 10.49
N GLY A 11 -0.77 -27.71 11.54
CA GLY A 11 -0.05 -26.55 12.09
C GLY A 11 -0.35 -25.22 11.38
N MET A 12 -1.42 -25.14 10.57
CA MET A 12 -1.79 -23.90 9.89
C MET A 12 -2.41 -22.87 10.87
N SER A 13 -2.20 -21.58 10.58
CA SER A 13 -2.73 -20.46 11.36
C SER A 13 -3.23 -19.29 10.51
N TYR A 14 -3.16 -19.39 9.18
CA TYR A 14 -3.57 -18.37 8.22
C TYR A 14 -4.46 -19.02 7.16
N LEU A 15 -5.59 -18.38 6.84
CA LEU A 15 -6.55 -18.86 5.84
C LEU A 15 -6.84 -17.75 4.82
N LYS A 16 -6.31 -17.91 3.60
CA LYS A 16 -6.85 -17.24 2.41
C LYS A 16 -8.09 -17.99 1.95
N TYR A 17 -9.22 -17.30 1.82
CA TYR A 17 -10.49 -17.91 1.47
C TYR A 17 -11.07 -17.30 0.18
N ASP A 18 -10.99 -18.08 -0.89
CA ASP A 18 -11.28 -17.67 -2.26
C ASP A 18 -12.78 -17.64 -2.57
N ASN A 19 -13.14 -17.10 -3.73
CA ASN A 19 -14.52 -16.82 -4.14
C ASN A 19 -14.93 -17.51 -5.46
N CYS A 20 -14.16 -18.48 -5.92
CA CYS A 20 -14.49 -19.31 -7.08
C CYS A 20 -15.63 -20.32 -6.83
N TYR A 21 -16.27 -20.79 -7.91
CA TYR A 21 -17.19 -21.94 -7.93
C TYR A 21 -18.36 -21.88 -6.94
N ILE A 22 -19.03 -20.72 -6.85
CA ILE A 22 -20.14 -20.49 -5.93
C ILE A 22 -21.40 -21.25 -6.42
N PRO A 23 -21.95 -22.20 -5.64
CA PRO A 23 -23.17 -22.91 -6.01
C PRO A 23 -24.41 -22.02 -5.89
N ALA A 24 -25.50 -22.36 -6.58
CA ALA A 24 -26.78 -21.71 -6.38
C ALA A 24 -27.54 -22.36 -5.21
N ASP A 25 -27.45 -21.76 -4.01
CA ASP A 25 -28.07 -22.27 -2.78
C ASP A 25 -28.57 -21.15 -1.85
N ASN A 26 -29.14 -21.53 -0.71
CA ASN A 26 -29.63 -20.59 0.31
C ASN A 26 -28.50 -19.77 0.95
N ILE A 27 -27.27 -20.29 0.97
CA ILE A 27 -26.10 -19.57 1.49
C ILE A 27 -25.72 -18.43 0.53
N THR A 28 -25.79 -18.67 -0.77
CA THR A 28 -25.50 -17.64 -1.79
C THR A 28 -26.54 -16.52 -1.79
N GLN A 29 -27.77 -16.79 -1.33
CA GLN A 29 -28.78 -15.75 -1.09
C GLN A 29 -28.39 -14.77 0.03
N GLU A 30 -27.43 -15.14 0.88
CA GLU A 30 -26.87 -14.27 1.93
C GLU A 30 -25.73 -13.36 1.42
N ASN A 31 -25.48 -13.33 0.11
CA ASN A 31 -24.40 -12.59 -0.58
C ASN A 31 -22.97 -12.93 -0.08
N MET A 32 -21.94 -12.16 -0.48
CA MET A 32 -20.56 -12.43 -0.06
C MET A 32 -20.38 -12.29 1.45
N PHE A 33 -20.98 -11.27 2.06
CA PHE A 33 -20.90 -11.06 3.51
C PHE A 33 -21.40 -12.27 4.29
N GLY A 34 -22.56 -12.82 3.95
CA GLY A 34 -23.10 -14.01 4.63
C GLY A 34 -22.23 -15.26 4.44
N ARG A 35 -21.77 -15.50 3.20
CA ARG A 35 -20.88 -16.64 2.90
C ARG A 35 -19.58 -16.58 3.70
N TYR A 36 -18.93 -15.43 3.77
CA TYR A 36 -17.69 -15.26 4.53
C TYR A 36 -17.91 -15.26 6.04
N THR A 37 -19.03 -14.70 6.52
CA THR A 37 -19.37 -14.68 7.96
C THR A 37 -19.44 -16.08 8.53
N ARG A 38 -19.98 -17.04 7.78
CA ARG A 38 -20.05 -18.45 8.21
C ARG A 38 -18.67 -19.06 8.51
N MET A 39 -17.66 -18.75 7.70
CA MET A 39 -16.29 -19.20 7.97
C MET A 39 -15.68 -18.43 9.14
N SER A 40 -15.92 -17.12 9.25
CA SER A 40 -15.48 -16.30 10.39
C SER A 40 -16.02 -16.84 11.72
N ASP A 41 -17.32 -17.11 11.79
CA ASP A 41 -17.98 -17.70 12.95
C ASP A 41 -17.42 -19.08 13.29
N ALA A 42 -17.15 -19.91 12.27
CA ALA A 42 -16.54 -21.22 12.45
C ALA A 42 -15.11 -21.12 13.01
N ILE A 43 -14.32 -20.14 12.55
CA ILE A 43 -12.97 -19.86 13.07
C ILE A 43 -13.05 -19.46 14.54
N ALA A 44 -13.94 -18.53 14.89
CA ALA A 44 -14.12 -18.07 16.27
C ALA A 44 -14.57 -19.21 17.20
N ALA A 45 -15.56 -20.00 16.78
CA ALA A 45 -16.05 -21.14 17.55
C ALA A 45 -14.97 -22.22 17.72
N PHE A 46 -14.17 -22.48 16.68
CA PHE A 46 -13.08 -23.44 16.75
C PHE A 46 -11.97 -22.96 17.69
N ALA A 47 -11.55 -21.70 17.59
CA ALA A 47 -10.56 -21.09 18.47
C ALA A 47 -10.97 -21.20 19.95
N ALA A 48 -12.25 -20.92 20.24
CA ALA A 48 -12.81 -21.09 21.59
C ALA A 48 -12.79 -22.56 22.05
N LYS A 49 -13.12 -23.52 21.17
CA LYS A 49 -13.10 -24.96 21.46
C LYS A 49 -11.69 -25.46 21.85
N ILE A 50 -10.65 -24.98 21.18
CA ILE A 50 -9.27 -25.46 21.40
C ILE A 50 -8.45 -24.57 22.33
N HIS A 51 -9.02 -23.47 22.83
CA HIS A 51 -8.35 -22.47 23.66
C HIS A 51 -7.03 -21.95 23.04
N ARG A 52 -7.09 -21.57 21.75
CA ARG A 52 -5.97 -20.99 21.00
C ARG A 52 -6.42 -19.72 20.26
N PRO A 53 -5.49 -18.85 19.83
CA PRO A 53 -5.80 -17.75 18.92
C PRO A 53 -6.51 -18.24 17.65
N PRO A 54 -7.42 -17.45 17.07
CA PRO A 54 -8.07 -17.79 15.81
C PRO A 54 -7.08 -17.80 14.65
N PHE A 55 -7.45 -18.51 13.57
CA PHE A 55 -6.78 -18.35 12.29
C PHE A 55 -6.89 -16.89 11.84
N ILE A 56 -5.80 -16.34 11.28
CA ILE A 56 -5.87 -15.10 10.53
C ILE A 56 -6.72 -15.37 9.30
N PHE A 57 -7.83 -14.65 9.17
CA PHE A 57 -8.80 -14.85 8.11
C PHE A 57 -8.68 -13.74 7.08
N TYR A 58 -8.54 -14.17 5.84
CA TYR A 58 -8.19 -13.32 4.73
C TYR A 58 -9.16 -13.56 3.55
N LEU A 59 -9.89 -12.52 3.14
CA LEU A 59 -10.99 -12.61 2.16
C LEU A 59 -10.45 -12.42 0.74
N CYS A 60 -10.69 -13.38 -0.15
CA CYS A 60 -10.28 -13.30 -1.55
C CYS A 60 -11.51 -13.33 -2.47
N GLU A 61 -12.25 -12.22 -2.48
CA GLU A 61 -13.43 -12.00 -3.34
C GLU A 61 -13.24 -10.97 -4.44
N TRP A 62 -11.98 -10.52 -4.61
CA TRP A 62 -11.55 -9.66 -5.72
C TRP A 62 -12.11 -8.23 -5.70
N GLY A 63 -12.57 -7.75 -4.54
CA GLY A 63 -13.14 -6.41 -4.40
C GLY A 63 -14.57 -6.24 -4.95
N TRP A 64 -15.20 -7.31 -5.40
CA TRP A 64 -16.46 -7.27 -6.16
C TRP A 64 -17.66 -6.79 -5.36
N GLN A 65 -17.73 -7.07 -4.05
CA GLN A 65 -18.79 -6.56 -3.18
C GLN A 65 -18.27 -5.55 -2.14
N GLN A 66 -17.24 -4.78 -2.52
CA GLN A 66 -16.73 -3.66 -1.74
C GLN A 66 -16.32 -4.08 -0.31
N PRO A 67 -15.40 -5.06 -0.17
CA PRO A 67 -15.02 -5.60 1.13
C PRO A 67 -14.39 -4.57 2.06
N TRP A 68 -13.87 -3.46 1.52
CA TRP A 68 -13.42 -2.31 2.31
C TRP A 68 -14.51 -1.70 3.20
N ILE A 69 -15.80 -1.94 2.93
CA ILE A 69 -16.93 -1.44 3.75
C ILE A 69 -17.24 -2.39 4.94
N TRP A 70 -17.02 -3.69 4.78
CA TRP A 70 -17.54 -4.70 5.71
C TRP A 70 -16.52 -5.75 6.18
N GLY A 71 -15.43 -5.95 5.46
CA GLY A 71 -14.43 -7.00 5.67
C GLY A 71 -13.82 -6.97 7.08
N ARG A 72 -13.54 -5.77 7.61
CA ARG A 72 -12.99 -5.58 8.98
C ARG A 72 -13.90 -6.13 10.08
N ARG A 73 -15.20 -6.28 9.82
CA ARG A 73 -16.15 -6.85 10.80
C ARG A 73 -15.94 -8.33 11.04
N ILE A 74 -15.35 -9.04 10.06
CA ILE A 74 -15.30 -10.51 10.06
C ILE A 74 -13.92 -11.08 9.72
N SER A 75 -12.93 -10.26 9.36
CA SER A 75 -11.63 -10.71 8.86
C SER A 75 -10.50 -9.73 9.20
N GLN A 76 -9.25 -10.14 8.96
CA GLN A 76 -8.06 -9.32 9.17
C GLN A 76 -7.52 -8.68 7.88
N GLY A 77 -8.03 -9.08 6.72
CA GLY A 77 -7.70 -8.45 5.44
C GLY A 77 -8.55 -8.97 4.29
N TRP A 78 -8.60 -8.21 3.20
CA TRP A 78 -9.46 -8.50 2.05
C TRP A 78 -8.85 -7.99 0.74
N ARG A 79 -9.00 -8.80 -0.32
CA ARG A 79 -8.57 -8.47 -1.68
C ARG A 79 -9.40 -7.30 -2.18
N ILE A 80 -8.74 -6.29 -2.71
CA ILE A 80 -9.41 -5.09 -3.21
C ILE A 80 -9.62 -5.06 -4.73
N ASP A 81 -8.98 -5.98 -5.46
CA ASP A 81 -9.02 -6.09 -6.91
C ASP A 81 -8.83 -7.57 -7.33
N GLY A 82 -9.00 -7.84 -8.64
CA GLY A 82 -8.69 -9.09 -9.31
C GLY A 82 -7.24 -9.55 -9.16
N ASP A 83 -6.92 -10.70 -9.75
CA ASP A 83 -5.58 -11.28 -9.60
C ASP A 83 -4.53 -10.41 -10.29
N ILE A 84 -3.51 -10.02 -9.53
CA ILE A 84 -2.38 -9.25 -10.03
C ILE A 84 -1.66 -10.01 -11.15
N LYS A 85 -0.96 -9.22 -11.99
CA LYS A 85 -0.06 -9.73 -13.02
C LYS A 85 1.26 -8.97 -12.99
N PRO A 86 2.38 -9.62 -13.38
CA PRO A 86 3.72 -9.03 -13.34
C PRO A 86 3.98 -8.06 -14.52
N TYR A 87 3.14 -7.03 -14.69
CA TYR A 87 3.32 -5.95 -15.66
C TYR A 87 2.74 -4.63 -15.15
N TRP A 88 3.28 -3.50 -15.62
CA TRP A 88 2.97 -2.17 -15.09
C TRP A 88 1.48 -1.84 -15.01
N SER A 89 0.70 -2.11 -16.06
CA SER A 89 -0.73 -1.75 -16.07
C SER A 89 -1.55 -2.45 -15.00
N ALA A 90 -1.17 -3.66 -14.56
CA ALA A 90 -1.82 -4.32 -13.42
C ALA A 90 -1.45 -3.63 -12.10
N ILE A 91 -0.18 -3.27 -11.92
CA ILE A 91 0.28 -2.53 -10.74
C ILE A 91 -0.42 -1.17 -10.65
N ALA A 92 -0.41 -0.41 -11.74
CA ALA A 92 -1.03 0.91 -11.84
C ALA A 92 -2.54 0.86 -11.57
N SER A 93 -3.26 -0.13 -12.14
CA SER A 93 -4.69 -0.35 -11.89
C SER A 93 -5.00 -0.61 -10.41
N ILE A 94 -4.20 -1.43 -9.74
CA ILE A 94 -4.41 -1.73 -8.31
C ILE A 94 -4.10 -0.50 -7.44
N ILE A 95 -3.07 0.29 -7.78
CA ILE A 95 -2.78 1.56 -7.09
C ILE A 95 -3.93 2.55 -7.28
N ASP A 96 -4.50 2.64 -8.50
CA ASP A 96 -5.67 3.48 -8.78
C ASP A 96 -6.86 3.06 -7.91
N GLN A 97 -7.18 1.76 -7.88
CA GLN A 97 -8.25 1.20 -7.06
C GLN A 97 -8.00 1.43 -5.56
N ALA A 98 -6.76 1.30 -5.07
CA ALA A 98 -6.39 1.59 -3.69
C ALA A 98 -6.58 3.06 -3.31
N SER A 99 -6.39 4.00 -4.25
CA SER A 99 -6.49 5.45 -4.03
C SER A 99 -7.89 5.92 -3.59
N PHE A 100 -8.93 5.15 -3.89
CA PHE A 100 -10.31 5.46 -3.50
C PHE A 100 -10.76 4.80 -2.18
N GLN A 101 -9.95 3.90 -1.64
CA GLN A 101 -10.29 3.07 -0.47
C GLN A 101 -9.19 3.02 0.60
N TYR A 102 -8.15 3.84 0.50
CA TYR A 102 -7.02 3.89 1.45
C TYR A 102 -7.49 3.97 2.91
N TRP A 103 -8.60 4.67 3.15
CA TRP A 103 -9.20 4.90 4.47
C TRP A 103 -9.67 3.62 5.17
N ALA A 104 -9.86 2.51 4.44
CA ALA A 104 -10.33 1.26 5.01
C ALA A 104 -9.20 0.43 5.65
N SER A 105 -7.94 0.74 5.36
CA SER A 105 -6.78 -0.01 5.87
C SER A 105 -6.27 0.58 7.19
N ASP A 106 -6.26 -0.24 8.24
CA ASP A 106 -5.85 0.11 9.60
C ASP A 106 -5.48 -1.16 10.41
N PHE A 107 -5.15 -1.05 11.69
CA PHE A 107 -4.92 -2.20 12.56
C PHE A 107 -6.09 -3.19 12.53
N TYR A 108 -5.75 -4.48 12.44
CA TYR A 108 -6.71 -5.59 12.40
C TYR A 108 -7.63 -5.61 11.16
N GLY A 109 -7.37 -4.81 10.12
CA GLY A 109 -8.10 -4.86 8.86
C GLY A 109 -7.33 -4.18 7.73
N ARG A 110 -6.77 -4.96 6.81
CA ARG A 110 -5.94 -4.46 5.72
C ARG A 110 -6.64 -4.60 4.37
N ASN A 111 -6.62 -3.53 3.59
CA ASN A 111 -6.73 -3.67 2.13
C ASN A 111 -5.55 -4.51 1.65
N ASP A 112 -5.82 -5.54 0.85
CA ASP A 112 -4.80 -6.32 0.19
C ASP A 112 -4.83 -6.11 -1.30
N MET A 113 -3.71 -5.61 -1.77
CA MET A 113 -3.41 -5.32 -3.14
C MET A 113 -2.95 -6.57 -3.90
N ASP A 114 -3.09 -7.77 -3.32
CA ASP A 114 -2.63 -9.07 -3.81
C ASP A 114 -1.13 -9.29 -3.59
N ILE A 115 -0.64 -10.48 -3.94
CA ILE A 115 0.75 -10.91 -3.73
C ILE A 115 1.78 -10.04 -4.47
N LEU A 116 3.04 -10.09 -4.02
CA LEU A 116 4.14 -9.37 -4.64
C LEU A 116 4.65 -10.10 -5.89
N GLU A 117 4.64 -9.40 -7.03
CA GLU A 117 5.22 -9.84 -8.31
C GLU A 117 6.70 -9.44 -8.53
N VAL A 118 7.39 -8.94 -7.49
CA VAL A 118 8.82 -8.63 -7.57
C VAL A 118 9.62 -9.90 -7.85
N GLY A 119 10.44 -9.89 -8.91
CA GLY A 119 11.24 -11.05 -9.31
C GLY A 119 10.55 -11.99 -10.32
N ASN A 120 9.32 -11.68 -10.75
CA ASN A 120 8.57 -12.52 -11.70
C ASN A 120 8.68 -12.07 -13.18
N THR A 121 9.65 -11.21 -13.50
CA THR A 121 9.96 -10.83 -14.88
C THR A 121 10.36 -12.06 -15.70
N GLY A 122 9.73 -12.26 -16.86
CA GLY A 122 9.89 -13.43 -17.73
C GLY A 122 9.12 -14.68 -17.28
N GLN A 123 8.38 -14.62 -16.17
CA GLN A 123 7.62 -15.74 -15.60
C GLN A 123 6.11 -15.52 -15.72
N GLY A 124 5.31 -16.59 -15.59
CA GLY A 124 3.85 -16.50 -15.60
C GLY A 124 3.21 -16.50 -16.99
N THR A 125 1.91 -16.25 -17.05
CA THR A 125 1.14 -16.24 -18.31
C THR A 125 0.08 -15.12 -18.25
N PRO A 126 0.20 -14.05 -19.06
CA PRO A 126 1.34 -13.76 -19.95
C PRO A 126 2.66 -13.58 -19.17
N PRO A 127 3.83 -13.79 -19.81
CA PRO A 127 5.11 -13.58 -19.13
C PRO A 127 5.23 -12.15 -18.60
N GLY A 128 5.67 -12.01 -17.36
CA GLY A 128 5.91 -10.73 -16.74
C GLY A 128 6.99 -9.94 -17.44
N ASN A 129 6.90 -8.62 -17.36
CA ASN A 129 7.85 -7.71 -17.99
C ASN A 129 8.20 -6.51 -17.11
N LEU A 130 7.99 -6.61 -15.79
CA LEU A 130 8.33 -5.53 -14.87
C LEU A 130 9.79 -5.13 -15.01
N THR A 131 10.02 -3.83 -15.15
CA THR A 131 11.35 -3.23 -15.04
C THR A 131 11.77 -3.13 -13.57
N TYR A 132 13.04 -2.80 -13.33
CA TYR A 132 13.54 -2.54 -11.98
C TYR A 132 12.78 -1.39 -11.30
N GLU A 133 12.54 -0.28 -12.03
CA GLU A 133 11.83 0.88 -11.48
C GLU A 133 10.35 0.57 -11.22
N GLU A 134 9.68 -0.20 -12.09
CA GLU A 134 8.31 -0.67 -11.84
C GLU A 134 8.23 -1.60 -10.63
N SER A 135 9.24 -2.47 -10.45
CA SER A 135 9.33 -3.37 -9.29
C SER A 135 9.55 -2.59 -7.98
N LYS A 136 10.35 -1.52 -8.00
CA LYS A 136 10.51 -0.60 -6.87
C LYS A 136 9.20 0.12 -6.56
N THR A 137 8.51 0.63 -7.57
CA THR A 137 7.21 1.30 -7.42
C THR A 137 6.17 0.37 -6.83
N HIS A 138 6.06 -0.85 -7.36
CA HIS A 138 5.21 -1.92 -6.85
C HIS A 138 5.44 -2.19 -5.36
N PHE A 139 6.68 -2.51 -4.97
CA PHE A 139 6.99 -2.80 -3.57
C PHE A 139 6.76 -1.61 -2.64
N THR A 140 7.12 -0.39 -3.09
CA THR A 140 6.90 0.85 -2.33
C THR A 140 5.41 1.08 -2.07
N ALA A 141 4.59 0.98 -3.12
CA ALA A 141 3.15 1.16 -3.04
C ALA A 141 2.52 0.18 -2.05
N TRP A 142 2.82 -1.12 -2.17
CA TRP A 142 2.29 -2.15 -1.27
C TRP A 142 2.72 -1.93 0.18
N ALA A 143 4.00 -1.59 0.39
CA ALA A 143 4.54 -1.36 1.73
C ALA A 143 3.88 -0.16 2.40
N LEU A 144 3.84 0.99 1.72
CA LEU A 144 3.39 2.24 2.31
C LEU A 144 1.86 2.37 2.38
N MET A 145 1.13 1.71 1.48
CA MET A 145 -0.34 1.55 1.60
C MET A 145 -0.75 0.43 2.56
N LYS A 146 0.24 -0.22 3.21
CA LYS A 146 0.06 -1.23 4.24
C LYS A 146 -0.72 -2.46 3.80
N SER A 147 -0.51 -2.86 2.55
CA SER A 147 -0.92 -4.18 2.06
C SER A 147 -0.12 -5.28 2.77
N PRO A 148 -0.66 -6.51 2.91
CA PRO A 148 0.16 -7.68 3.18
C PRO A 148 1.30 -7.81 2.16
N LEU A 149 2.53 -8.03 2.66
CA LEU A 149 3.72 -8.23 1.82
C LEU A 149 4.00 -9.72 1.65
N ILE A 150 3.23 -10.37 0.78
CA ILE A 150 3.35 -11.82 0.51
C ILE A 150 4.22 -12.02 -0.73
N ILE A 151 5.42 -12.58 -0.55
CA ILE A 151 6.36 -12.84 -1.65
C ILE A 151 5.78 -13.92 -2.59
N GLY A 152 5.62 -13.59 -3.87
CA GLY A 152 5.11 -14.47 -4.91
C GLY A 152 6.16 -15.01 -5.89
N THR A 153 7.45 -14.96 -5.54
CA THR A 153 8.56 -15.37 -6.43
C THR A 153 9.39 -16.52 -5.84
N ASP A 154 10.16 -17.21 -6.71
CA ASP A 154 11.11 -18.24 -6.31
C ASP A 154 12.40 -17.62 -5.73
N LEU A 155 12.47 -17.59 -4.39
CA LEU A 155 13.62 -17.06 -3.66
C LEU A 155 14.92 -17.86 -3.86
N THR A 156 14.86 -19.11 -4.34
CA THR A 156 16.09 -19.91 -4.57
C THR A 156 16.87 -19.42 -5.79
N ASN A 157 16.19 -18.75 -6.72
CA ASN A 157 16.74 -18.21 -7.95
C ASN A 157 16.59 -16.68 -8.05
N ALA A 158 16.22 -16.02 -6.94
CA ALA A 158 16.03 -14.57 -6.92
C ALA A 158 17.34 -13.82 -7.19
N THR A 159 17.25 -12.77 -8.02
CA THR A 159 18.39 -11.88 -8.28
C THR A 159 18.69 -11.03 -7.04
N GLN A 160 19.90 -10.48 -6.95
CA GLN A 160 20.23 -9.54 -5.86
C GLN A 160 19.29 -8.33 -5.85
N GLU A 161 18.93 -7.81 -7.03
CA GLU A 161 17.95 -6.73 -7.16
C GLU A 161 16.59 -7.10 -6.56
N THR A 162 16.12 -8.33 -6.77
CA THR A 162 14.88 -8.85 -6.18
C THR A 162 14.98 -8.89 -4.66
N ILE A 163 16.10 -9.40 -4.13
CA ILE A 163 16.35 -9.47 -2.68
C ILE A 163 16.47 -8.07 -2.06
N ASP A 164 17.10 -7.12 -2.74
CA ASP A 164 17.27 -5.75 -2.26
C ASP A 164 15.93 -5.01 -2.20
N ILE A 165 15.08 -5.18 -3.22
CA ILE A 165 13.72 -4.62 -3.23
C ILE A 165 12.90 -5.24 -2.10
N LEU A 166 12.79 -6.57 -2.06
CA LEU A 166 11.98 -7.30 -1.06
C LEU A 166 12.52 -7.11 0.37
N GLY A 167 13.81 -6.83 0.51
CA GLY A 167 14.52 -6.67 1.78
C GLY A 167 14.63 -5.22 2.25
N ASN A 168 14.04 -4.24 1.56
CA ASN A 168 14.14 -2.83 1.93
C ASN A 168 13.54 -2.60 3.34
N ARG A 169 14.43 -2.45 4.32
CA ARG A 169 14.06 -2.37 5.74
C ARG A 169 13.32 -1.10 6.11
N ASP A 170 13.57 -0.01 5.40
CA ASP A 170 12.93 1.27 5.70
C ASP A 170 11.45 1.22 5.31
N LEU A 171 11.13 0.69 4.12
CA LEU A 171 9.75 0.49 3.67
C LEU A 171 9.00 -0.53 4.54
N ILE A 172 9.63 -1.66 4.86
CA ILE A 172 9.05 -2.69 5.74
C ILE A 172 8.77 -2.10 7.13
N LYS A 173 9.65 -1.25 7.65
CA LYS A 173 9.47 -0.60 8.94
C LYS A 173 8.25 0.32 8.98
N ILE A 174 7.95 1.02 7.88
CA ILE A 174 6.70 1.79 7.76
C ILE A 174 5.47 0.89 7.66
N ASN A 175 5.54 -0.19 6.87
CA ASN A 175 4.46 -1.17 6.75
C ASN A 175 4.11 -1.81 8.11
N GLN A 176 5.14 -2.12 8.91
CA GLN A 176 5.05 -2.78 10.22
C GLN A 176 5.02 -1.79 11.40
N ASP A 177 4.64 -0.54 11.17
CA ASP A 177 4.55 0.47 12.24
C ASP A 177 3.58 0.01 13.34
N PRO A 178 4.03 -0.07 14.61
CA PRO A 178 3.21 -0.59 15.70
C PRO A 178 2.21 0.42 16.27
N HIS A 179 2.31 1.70 15.90
CA HIS A 179 1.46 2.77 16.45
C HIS A 179 0.64 3.51 15.39
N VAL A 180 1.02 3.43 14.13
CA VAL A 180 0.23 3.96 13.02
C VAL A 180 -0.29 2.79 12.20
N GLY A 181 -1.61 2.60 12.20
CA GLY A 181 -2.26 1.53 11.45
C GLY A 181 -2.64 1.99 10.06
N GLU A 182 -2.90 3.27 9.87
CA GLU A 182 -3.47 3.83 8.65
C GLU A 182 -2.52 3.76 7.45
N SER A 183 -3.08 3.51 6.26
CA SER A 183 -2.38 3.69 4.98
C SER A 183 -2.01 5.16 4.75
N ILE A 184 -0.99 5.41 3.92
CA ILE A 184 -0.84 6.73 3.30
C ILE A 184 -2.05 7.04 2.40
N SER A 185 -2.32 8.33 2.17
CA SER A 185 -3.41 8.82 1.33
C SER A 185 -2.88 9.66 0.17
N PRO A 186 -3.55 9.66 -0.98
CA PRO A 186 -3.20 10.58 -2.06
C PRO A 186 -3.54 12.01 -1.61
N PHE A 187 -2.67 12.95 -1.93
CA PHE A 187 -2.95 14.38 -1.79
C PHE A 187 -3.00 15.12 -3.13
N ARG A 188 -2.54 14.46 -4.22
CA ARG A 188 -2.67 14.98 -5.59
C ARG A 188 -2.55 13.85 -6.61
N TRP A 189 -3.40 13.86 -7.64
CA TRP A 189 -3.41 12.81 -8.68
C TRP A 189 -2.33 13.00 -9.75
N GLY A 190 -1.81 14.21 -9.92
CA GLY A 190 -0.71 14.50 -10.84
C GLY A 190 -1.19 14.76 -12.25
N VAL A 191 -0.95 13.83 -13.18
CA VAL A 191 -1.38 13.95 -14.59
C VAL A 191 -2.89 14.15 -14.72
N ASN A 192 -3.68 13.56 -13.82
CA ASN A 192 -5.12 13.69 -13.78
C ASN A 192 -5.58 14.72 -12.75
N PRO A 193 -6.77 15.33 -12.92
CA PRO A 193 -7.45 16.03 -11.83
C PRO A 193 -7.65 15.11 -10.63
N ASP A 194 -7.67 15.70 -9.43
CA ASP A 194 -7.86 14.93 -8.20
C ASP A 194 -9.17 14.13 -8.22
N TYR A 195 -9.11 12.92 -7.65
CA TYR A 195 -10.22 11.95 -7.59
C TYR A 195 -10.72 11.42 -8.93
N VAL A 196 -9.91 11.50 -10.00
CA VAL A 196 -10.20 10.83 -11.28
C VAL A 196 -9.55 9.45 -11.29
N SER A 197 -10.37 8.40 -11.47
CA SER A 197 -9.87 7.05 -11.69
C SER A 197 -9.29 6.93 -13.09
N ASN A 198 -8.03 6.50 -13.14
CA ASN A 198 -7.32 6.23 -14.38
C ASN A 198 -6.32 5.08 -14.14
N PRO A 199 -6.62 3.84 -14.58
CA PRO A 199 -5.80 2.68 -14.28
C PRO A 199 -4.42 2.72 -14.94
N ASP A 200 -4.20 3.55 -15.96
CA ASP A 200 -2.89 3.75 -16.58
C ASP A 200 -2.05 4.82 -15.86
N HIS A 201 -2.71 5.75 -15.17
CA HIS A 201 -2.12 6.90 -14.49
C HIS A 201 -2.78 7.11 -13.11
N PRO A 202 -2.49 6.24 -12.13
CA PRO A 202 -3.05 6.36 -10.78
C PRO A 202 -2.57 7.65 -10.10
N ALA A 203 -3.10 7.94 -8.91
CA ALA A 203 -2.62 9.08 -8.13
C ALA A 203 -1.09 9.01 -7.95
N GLU A 204 -0.41 10.14 -8.18
CA GLU A 204 1.06 10.19 -8.19
C GLU A 204 1.67 10.67 -6.88
N TYR A 205 0.93 11.42 -6.06
CA TYR A 205 1.47 12.08 -4.87
C TYR A 205 0.72 11.66 -3.61
N TRP A 206 1.43 11.00 -2.70
CA TRP A 206 0.87 10.40 -1.50
C TRP A 206 1.64 10.78 -0.25
N SER A 207 0.94 10.86 0.87
CA SER A 207 1.56 11.11 2.17
C SER A 207 0.77 10.50 3.32
N GLY A 208 1.44 10.30 4.45
CA GLY A 208 0.79 9.88 5.69
C GLY A 208 1.75 9.93 6.87
N ASN A 209 1.21 9.75 8.07
CA ASN A 209 2.03 9.70 9.28
C ASN A 209 2.66 8.32 9.48
N SER A 210 3.75 8.30 10.23
CA SER A 210 4.33 7.11 10.85
C SER A 210 4.88 7.50 12.22
N SER A 211 5.21 6.52 13.05
CA SER A 211 5.96 6.69 14.29
C SER A 211 7.34 7.32 14.09
N TYR A 212 7.83 7.36 12.85
CA TYR A 212 9.20 7.74 12.50
C TYR A 212 9.27 9.06 11.71
N GLY A 213 8.14 9.70 11.45
CA GLY A 213 8.03 10.92 10.63
C GLY A 213 6.88 10.86 9.63
N VAL A 214 6.76 11.92 8.82
CA VAL A 214 5.79 11.98 7.72
C VAL A 214 6.38 11.25 6.52
N VAL A 215 5.65 10.28 5.99
CA VAL A 215 6.05 9.49 4.84
C VAL A 215 5.49 10.12 3.58
N PHE A 216 6.29 10.17 2.51
CA PHE A 216 5.87 10.58 1.17
C PHE A 216 6.20 9.48 0.16
N MET A 217 5.28 9.25 -0.76
CA MET A 217 5.48 8.42 -1.93
C MET A 217 5.11 9.21 -3.17
N ILE A 218 6.08 9.43 -4.06
CA ILE A 218 5.89 10.16 -5.32
C ILE A 218 6.21 9.21 -6.46
N ILE A 219 5.23 8.99 -7.35
CA ILE A 219 5.32 8.04 -8.47
C ILE A 219 5.30 8.82 -9.77
N ASN A 220 6.20 8.51 -10.70
CA ASN A 220 6.09 8.93 -12.08
C ASN A 220 5.26 7.88 -12.85
N SER A 221 4.00 8.15 -13.17
CA SER A 221 3.17 7.17 -13.90
C SER A 221 3.41 7.13 -15.42
N GLN A 222 4.29 7.98 -15.93
CA GLN A 222 4.52 8.14 -17.37
C GLN A 222 5.70 7.29 -17.87
N ASN A 223 5.71 7.05 -19.19
CA ASN A 223 6.74 6.27 -19.90
C ASN A 223 8.04 7.06 -20.20
N THR A 224 8.17 8.28 -19.68
CA THR A 224 9.33 9.15 -19.87
C THR A 224 9.79 9.71 -18.53
N GLU A 225 11.06 10.15 -18.44
CA GLU A 225 11.54 10.85 -17.25
C GLU A 225 10.71 12.11 -16.99
N GLN A 226 10.32 12.32 -15.73
CA GLN A 226 9.52 13.49 -15.31
C GLN A 226 10.22 14.22 -14.17
N THR A 227 10.16 15.55 -14.21
CA THR A 227 10.49 16.38 -13.05
C THR A 227 9.25 16.48 -12.16
N MET A 228 9.34 15.88 -10.98
CA MET A 228 8.29 15.90 -9.97
C MET A 228 8.50 17.08 -9.03
N PHE A 229 7.43 17.81 -8.74
CA PHE A 229 7.47 18.98 -7.86
C PHE A 229 6.21 19.04 -7.01
N PHE A 230 6.33 19.32 -5.72
CA PHE A 230 5.18 19.61 -4.86
C PHE A 230 5.55 20.55 -3.72
N ASN A 231 4.58 21.31 -3.24
CA ASN A 231 4.72 22.06 -2.00
C ASN A 231 4.41 21.14 -0.82
N LEU A 232 5.23 21.21 0.22
CA LEU A 232 5.10 20.34 1.41
C LEU A 232 3.74 20.51 2.07
N THR A 233 3.18 21.72 2.08
CA THR A 233 1.86 22.02 2.67
C THR A 233 0.66 21.57 1.83
N GLU A 234 0.87 20.97 0.65
CA GLU A 234 -0.20 20.23 -0.05
C GLU A 234 -0.54 18.94 0.72
N SER A 235 0.44 18.38 1.44
CA SER A 235 0.19 17.26 2.35
C SER A 235 -0.45 17.75 3.65
N TRP A 236 -1.54 17.09 4.03
CA TRP A 236 -2.21 17.31 5.30
C TRP A 236 -1.35 16.97 6.53
N ALA A 237 -0.33 16.13 6.36
CA ALA A 237 0.54 15.67 7.45
C ALA A 237 1.67 16.67 7.76
N ILE A 238 1.90 17.66 6.89
CA ILE A 238 2.93 18.69 7.08
C ILE A 238 2.35 19.91 7.79
N ARG A 239 3.09 20.39 8.79
CA ARG A 239 2.84 21.68 9.44
C ARG A 239 3.49 22.82 8.66
N ALA A 240 2.70 23.84 8.35
CA ALA A 240 3.14 25.11 7.79
C ALA A 240 4.13 25.84 8.71
N GLY A 241 4.99 26.70 8.15
CA GLY A 241 5.98 27.46 8.91
C GLY A 241 7.17 26.64 9.45
N ARG A 242 7.35 25.40 8.97
CA ARG A 242 8.39 24.48 9.43
C ARG A 242 9.25 23.98 8.28
N GLN A 243 10.45 23.53 8.63
CA GLN A 243 11.37 22.86 7.74
C GLN A 243 11.52 21.39 8.14
N TYR A 244 11.85 20.53 7.19
CA TYR A 244 11.88 19.09 7.41
C TYR A 244 13.18 18.46 6.91
N SER A 245 13.83 17.64 7.73
CA SER A 245 14.92 16.78 7.28
C SER A 245 14.37 15.70 6.36
N VAL A 246 14.97 15.52 5.20
CA VAL A 246 14.54 14.56 4.17
C VAL A 246 15.49 13.37 4.19
N TYR A 247 14.93 12.18 4.32
CA TYR A 247 15.63 10.92 4.21
C TYR A 247 15.00 10.07 3.11
N ASP A 248 15.79 9.56 2.18
CA ASP A 248 15.33 8.69 1.11
C ASP A 248 15.48 7.22 1.51
N MET A 249 14.36 6.49 1.49
CA MET A 249 14.26 5.10 1.94
C MET A 249 14.77 4.08 0.92
N TRP A 250 15.07 4.48 -0.32
CA TRP A 250 15.70 3.64 -1.33
C TRP A 250 17.22 3.78 -1.34
N THR A 251 17.73 5.01 -1.21
CA THR A 251 19.19 5.23 -1.16
C THR A 251 19.74 5.09 0.25
N HIS A 252 18.88 5.07 1.28
CA HIS A 252 19.22 5.04 2.70
C HIS A 252 20.10 6.23 3.12
N THR A 253 19.85 7.40 2.52
CA THR A 253 20.64 8.61 2.78
C THR A 253 19.78 9.79 3.20
N TYR A 254 20.35 10.61 4.08
CA TYR A 254 19.86 11.96 4.35
C TYR A 254 20.19 12.88 3.17
N GLU A 255 19.18 13.58 2.65
CA GLU A 255 19.27 14.43 1.46
C GLU A 255 19.24 15.93 1.75
N GLY A 256 19.17 16.32 3.03
CA GLY A 256 19.15 17.72 3.44
C GLY A 256 17.86 18.14 4.14
N VAL A 257 17.65 19.45 4.22
CA VAL A 257 16.46 20.06 4.81
C VAL A 257 15.63 20.70 3.71
N ALA A 258 14.37 20.32 3.61
CA ALA A 258 13.40 20.94 2.71
C ALA A 258 12.63 22.06 3.42
N VAL A 259 12.41 23.15 2.68
CA VAL A 259 11.54 24.26 3.07
C VAL A 259 10.57 24.53 1.93
N TRP A 260 9.28 24.61 2.25
CA TRP A 260 8.15 24.85 1.36
C TRP A 260 7.89 23.84 0.25
N ASN A 261 8.89 23.33 -0.45
CA ASN A 261 8.70 22.41 -1.58
C ASN A 261 9.85 21.41 -1.71
N LEU A 262 9.63 20.42 -2.58
CA LEU A 262 10.64 19.49 -3.06
C LEU A 262 10.52 19.36 -4.58
N THR A 263 11.67 19.18 -5.23
CA THR A 263 11.77 18.92 -6.67
C THR A 263 12.84 17.88 -6.95
N PHE A 264 12.56 16.95 -7.85
CA PHE A 264 13.50 15.91 -8.28
C PHE A 264 13.04 15.26 -9.58
N SER A 265 13.96 14.64 -10.31
CA SER A 265 13.63 13.84 -11.49
C SER A 265 13.37 12.38 -11.13
N LEU A 266 12.38 11.77 -11.77
CA LEU A 266 12.09 10.34 -11.69
C LEU A 266 12.14 9.68 -13.07
N PRO A 267 12.79 8.52 -13.23
CA PRO A 267 12.73 7.74 -14.46
C PRO A 267 11.30 7.28 -14.75
N PRO A 268 11.01 6.78 -15.97
CA PRO A 268 9.73 6.17 -16.30
C PRO A 268 9.30 5.15 -15.24
N HIS A 269 8.06 5.26 -14.75
CA HIS A 269 7.50 4.35 -13.74
C HIS A 269 8.30 4.28 -12.42
N GLY A 270 9.19 5.22 -12.18
CA GLY A 270 10.00 5.32 -10.98
C GLY A 270 9.23 5.89 -9.78
N VAL A 271 9.80 5.68 -8.59
CA VAL A 271 9.24 6.15 -7.33
C VAL A 271 10.30 6.79 -6.43
N ARG A 272 9.91 7.83 -5.68
CA ARG A 272 10.60 8.27 -4.47
C ARG A 272 9.77 7.89 -3.25
N ALA A 273 10.46 7.36 -2.24
CA ALA A 273 9.89 7.04 -0.94
C ALA A 273 10.69 7.81 0.12
N LEU A 274 10.10 8.85 0.69
CA LEU A 274 10.80 9.79 1.56
C LEU A 274 10.21 9.76 2.97
N LEU A 275 11.09 9.90 3.97
CA LEU A 275 10.72 10.09 5.37
C LEU A 275 11.13 11.49 5.80
N LEU A 276 10.16 12.32 6.16
CA LEU A 276 10.33 13.70 6.57
C LEU A 276 10.13 13.85 8.07
N ASN A 277 11.13 14.41 8.75
CA ASN A 277 11.07 14.71 10.18
C ASN A 277 11.17 16.22 10.42
N ASP A 278 10.43 16.73 11.40
CA ASP A 278 10.46 18.15 11.77
C ASP A 278 11.89 18.57 12.17
N ALA A 279 12.46 19.51 11.43
CA ALA A 279 13.81 20.04 11.61
C ALA A 279 13.81 21.48 12.14
N GLY A 280 12.70 21.91 12.75
CA GLY A 280 12.60 23.22 13.39
C GLY A 280 11.68 24.21 12.66
N PRO A 281 11.58 25.44 13.18
CA PRO A 281 10.91 26.52 12.46
C PRO A 281 11.61 26.79 11.13
N GLN A 282 10.85 27.30 10.14
CA GLN A 282 11.43 27.77 8.90
C GLN A 282 12.47 28.90 9.15
N PRO A 283 13.49 29.03 8.30
CA PRO A 283 14.46 30.13 8.38
C PRO A 283 13.78 31.50 8.39
N ALA A 284 14.15 32.37 9.33
CA ALA A 284 13.51 33.68 9.53
C ALA A 284 13.69 34.67 8.36
N ASN A 285 14.63 34.39 7.46
CA ASN A 285 14.91 35.18 6.25
C ASN A 285 14.03 34.80 5.05
N LEU A 286 13.23 33.73 5.16
CA LEU A 286 12.22 33.35 4.17
C LEU A 286 10.91 34.01 4.58
N ASP A 287 10.70 35.22 4.05
CA ASP A 287 9.51 36.08 4.15
C ASP A 287 8.57 35.76 5.34
N GLY A 288 8.89 36.33 6.51
CA GLY A 288 8.22 36.06 7.78
C GLY A 288 6.77 36.58 7.89
N THR A 289 6.13 36.90 6.77
CA THR A 289 4.76 37.43 6.70
C THR A 289 3.70 36.32 6.66
N CYS A 290 4.10 35.07 6.40
CA CYS A 290 3.20 33.97 6.06
C CYS A 290 3.78 32.59 6.47
N ALA A 291 2.90 31.66 6.85
CA ALA A 291 3.26 30.26 7.07
C ALA A 291 3.08 29.38 5.80
N PHE A 292 2.33 29.90 4.82
CA PHE A 292 2.03 29.26 3.54
C PHE A 292 2.59 30.13 2.40
N TYR A 293 3.32 29.54 1.47
CA TYR A 293 3.98 30.28 0.38
C TYR A 293 3.00 31.13 -0.47
N TYR A 294 1.77 30.63 -0.67
CA TYR A 294 0.74 31.30 -1.47
C TYR A 294 -0.04 32.38 -0.69
N GLN A 295 0.20 32.52 0.61
CA GLN A 295 -0.39 33.57 1.45
C GLN A 295 0.62 34.68 1.79
N CYS A 296 1.83 34.60 1.25
CA CYS A 296 2.85 35.63 1.43
C CYS A 296 2.41 36.89 0.70
N SER A 297 2.15 37.96 1.45
CA SER A 297 1.95 39.28 0.88
C SER A 297 3.27 39.77 0.30
N VAL A 298 3.25 40.10 -0.99
CA VAL A 298 4.35 40.78 -1.70
C VAL A 298 4.61 42.17 -1.10
#